data_AF-A0A3M0WI56-F1
#
_entry.id   AF-A0A3M0WI56-F1
#
_cell.length_a   1.000
_cell.length_b   1.000
_cell.length_c   1.000
_cell.angle_alpha   90.00
_cell.angle_beta   90.00
_cell.angle_gamma   90.00
#
_symmetry.space_group_name_H-M   'P 1'
#
loop_
_entity.id
_entity.type
_entity.pdbx_description
1 polymer ?
#
loop_
_entity_poly.entity_id
_entity_poly.type
_entity_poly.pdbx_seq_one_letter_code
_entity_poly.pdbx_strand_id
1 'polypeptide(L)'
;NDGNYTWYVRCADDAGNINQSADINFSVVAPPKVSLQSPANRTYTNESSISFIYYPYDAVGITNCSIYLDGALNKTDTGVSKNQNNTFTISGISEGKHNWSVSCYDPDNNRGDSETWVFYRDLTAPNITLNSPPNASGVDANNENVYFNWTATDALDVILTCDLVVDGVTEINDYLVTSGVSVNRPVSGLSLGRHVWNVTCWDSVGNINTSQTWEFNRTYPDFSINSTDISFNETSPQENENVLINATIHNLGGVDVSGVIVRFYEGDPDNGGTQIGSDKNISINAYSSNTTSVVWNASIGPSQIFVIVDPPLSTNGSYTEHNESNNKASKNISVGGWNFLYGEIKSDSRLFLKDENSSRFIKWNKSDLSDINIYATDYDSQVSWLSVQAIGKNKTGSNTSNDFQEIDSALGMSSFQDSVSSLYLNGSTINETRNYLVFSRNITDVPVTTSINSSNFKTGILWDTSDDTNGEYDSTEKEDLIFVTSVNLNAQGSYGPADYEIRIPAKLREYITTSDQKAAALYTEIR
;
A
#
# COMPACT_ATOMS: atom_id res chain seq x y z
N ASN A 1 -41.33 19.23 -67.76
CA ASN A 1 -42.55 19.04 -66.94
C ASN A 1 -43.65 18.57 -67.85
N ASP A 2 -44.60 17.82 -67.30
CA ASP A 2 -45.80 17.46 -68.06
C ASP A 2 -46.61 18.67 -68.43
N GLY A 3 -47.22 18.58 -69.60
CA GLY A 3 -48.09 19.63 -70.08
C GLY A 3 -48.15 19.68 -71.59
N ASN A 4 -49.12 20.47 -72.03
CA ASN A 4 -49.25 20.86 -73.42
C ASN A 4 -48.41 22.12 -73.62
N TYR A 5 -47.44 22.00 -74.51
CA TYR A 5 -46.55 23.09 -74.89
C TYR A 5 -46.88 23.51 -76.31
N THR A 6 -46.77 24.82 -76.55
CA THR A 6 -46.92 25.40 -77.87
C THR A 6 -45.61 26.08 -78.22
N TRP A 7 -45.08 25.82 -79.40
CA TRP A 7 -43.93 26.55 -79.93
C TRP A 7 -44.21 27.06 -81.33
N TYR A 8 -43.61 28.20 -81.66
CA TYR A 8 -43.59 28.78 -83.00
C TYR A 8 -42.22 29.41 -83.24
N VAL A 9 -41.89 29.64 -84.50
CA VAL A 9 -40.66 30.34 -84.91
C VAL A 9 -41.05 31.68 -85.49
N ARG A 10 -40.36 32.74 -85.04
CA ARG A 10 -40.50 34.08 -85.58
C ARG A 10 -39.18 34.51 -86.20
N CYS A 11 -39.22 34.92 -87.46
CA CYS A 11 -38.04 35.33 -88.22
C CYS A 11 -38.21 36.79 -88.64
N ALA A 12 -37.13 37.57 -88.59
CA ALA A 12 -37.07 38.92 -89.13
C ALA A 12 -35.93 39.01 -90.15
N ASP A 13 -36.14 39.71 -91.27
CA ASP A 13 -35.05 40.06 -92.19
C ASP A 13 -34.36 41.38 -91.79
N ASP A 14 -33.25 41.72 -92.46
CA ASP A 14 -32.45 42.92 -92.17
C ASP A 14 -33.20 44.24 -92.46
N ALA A 15 -34.30 44.18 -93.23
CA ALA A 15 -35.18 45.31 -93.51
C ALA A 15 -36.31 45.45 -92.46
N GLY A 16 -36.38 44.54 -91.48
CA GLY A 16 -37.37 44.54 -90.41
C GLY A 16 -38.70 43.88 -90.77
N ASN A 17 -38.81 43.17 -91.90
CA ASN A 17 -40.01 42.40 -92.21
C ASN A 17 -40.04 41.14 -91.36
N ILE A 18 -41.17 40.89 -90.69
CA ILE A 18 -41.31 39.78 -89.75
C ILE A 18 -42.38 38.80 -90.24
N ASN A 19 -42.07 37.50 -90.16
CA ASN A 19 -43.04 36.43 -90.34
C ASN A 19 -42.99 35.43 -89.16
N GLN A 20 -44.12 34.80 -88.87
CA GLN A 20 -44.26 33.81 -87.80
C GLN A 20 -44.81 32.51 -88.37
N SER A 21 -44.25 31.38 -87.95
CA SER A 21 -44.86 30.08 -88.23
C SER A 21 -46.21 29.94 -87.53
N ALA A 22 -47.01 28.97 -87.96
CA ALA A 22 -48.13 28.51 -87.15
C ALA A 22 -47.65 27.96 -85.81
N ASP A 23 -48.52 28.02 -84.81
CA ASP A 23 -48.33 27.39 -83.52
C ASP A 23 -48.34 25.87 -83.67
N ILE A 24 -47.30 25.21 -83.16
CA ILE A 24 -47.19 23.75 -83.09
C ILE A 24 -47.39 23.34 -81.64
N ASN A 25 -48.46 22.59 -81.39
CA ASN A 25 -48.75 22.01 -80.09
C ASN A 25 -48.09 20.64 -79.97
N PHE A 26 -47.45 20.37 -78.83
CA PHE A 26 -46.96 19.05 -78.45
C PHE A 26 -47.21 18.81 -76.97
N SER A 27 -47.41 17.55 -76.60
CA SER A 27 -47.45 17.14 -75.20
C SER A 27 -46.06 16.61 -74.81
N VAL A 28 -45.61 16.99 -73.62
CA VAL A 28 -44.53 16.28 -72.94
C VAL A 28 -45.18 15.35 -71.94
N VAL A 29 -44.84 14.07 -72.05
CA VAL A 29 -45.24 13.03 -71.11
C VAL A 29 -43.98 12.65 -70.33
N ALA A 30 -43.99 12.87 -69.03
CA ALA A 30 -42.89 12.61 -68.12
C ALA A 30 -43.43 11.91 -66.87
N PRO A 31 -42.57 11.19 -66.14
CA PRO A 31 -43.03 10.43 -65.00
C PRO A 31 -43.54 11.31 -63.84
N PRO A 32 -44.42 10.76 -62.97
CA PRO A 32 -44.85 11.44 -61.75
C PRO A 32 -43.68 11.88 -60.86
N LYS A 33 -43.85 12.98 -60.12
CA LYS A 33 -42.93 13.36 -59.03
C LYS A 33 -43.51 12.94 -57.68
N VAL A 34 -42.77 12.13 -56.92
CA VAL A 34 -43.23 11.64 -55.61
C VAL A 34 -42.38 12.24 -54.48
N SER A 35 -43.02 12.88 -53.50
CA SER A 35 -42.34 13.34 -52.28
C SER A 35 -42.90 12.66 -51.02
N LEU A 36 -42.01 12.36 -50.07
CA LEU A 36 -42.36 11.74 -48.81
C LEU A 36 -42.72 12.82 -47.77
N GLN A 37 -43.66 12.51 -46.87
CA GLN A 37 -44.17 13.46 -45.87
C GLN A 37 -44.00 12.93 -44.43
N SER A 38 -44.36 11.67 -44.18
CA SER A 38 -44.28 11.06 -42.84
C SER A 38 -44.11 9.54 -42.92
N PRO A 39 -43.42 8.86 -41.99
CA PRO A 39 -42.56 9.45 -40.96
C PRO A 39 -41.40 10.22 -41.59
N ALA A 40 -40.85 11.21 -40.89
CA ALA A 40 -39.69 11.95 -41.38
C ALA A 40 -38.46 11.03 -41.51
N ASN A 41 -37.49 11.43 -42.33
CA ASN A 41 -36.26 10.66 -42.45
C ASN A 41 -35.54 10.61 -41.09
N ARG A 42 -35.14 9.40 -40.67
CA ARG A 42 -34.51 9.05 -39.39
C ARG A 42 -35.40 9.19 -38.15
N THR A 43 -36.71 9.06 -38.29
CA THR A 43 -37.62 8.95 -37.14
C THR A 43 -37.40 7.64 -36.37
N TYR A 44 -37.50 7.72 -35.04
CA TYR A 44 -37.58 6.58 -34.12
C TYR A 44 -39.04 6.38 -33.68
N THR A 45 -39.48 5.13 -33.54
CA THR A 45 -40.83 4.82 -33.07
C THR A 45 -40.91 3.44 -32.44
N ASN A 46 -41.76 3.28 -31.42
CA ASN A 46 -42.15 1.99 -30.83
C ASN A 46 -43.56 1.55 -31.29
N GLU A 47 -44.18 2.28 -32.23
CA GLU A 47 -45.54 2.02 -32.68
C GLU A 47 -45.67 0.67 -33.40
N SER A 48 -46.79 -0.01 -33.18
CA SER A 48 -47.10 -1.30 -33.82
C SER A 48 -47.62 -1.16 -35.26
N SER A 49 -48.04 0.05 -35.63
CA SER A 49 -48.61 0.40 -36.93
C SER A 49 -48.14 1.79 -37.35
N ILE A 50 -47.45 1.87 -38.49
CA ILE A 50 -46.86 3.11 -39.01
C ILE A 50 -47.67 3.60 -40.21
N SER A 51 -47.97 4.90 -40.21
CA SER A 51 -48.64 5.57 -41.34
C SER A 51 -47.61 6.29 -42.21
N PHE A 52 -47.43 5.79 -43.42
CA PHE A 52 -46.53 6.34 -44.44
C PHE A 52 -47.31 7.28 -45.35
N ILE A 53 -47.05 8.58 -45.23
CA ILE A 53 -47.72 9.64 -45.98
C ILE A 53 -46.80 10.13 -47.10
N TYR A 54 -47.33 10.19 -48.31
CA TYR A 54 -46.62 10.65 -49.51
C TYR A 54 -47.50 11.55 -50.37
N TYR A 55 -46.88 12.36 -51.22
CA TYR A 55 -47.51 13.30 -52.13
C TYR A 55 -47.06 13.01 -53.57
N PRO A 56 -47.90 12.36 -54.40
CA PRO A 56 -47.64 12.18 -55.81
C PRO A 56 -48.16 13.39 -56.61
N TYR A 57 -47.29 13.96 -57.43
CA TYR A 57 -47.61 15.06 -58.33
C TYR A 57 -47.50 14.62 -59.79
N ASP A 58 -48.58 14.82 -60.53
CA ASP A 58 -48.60 14.70 -61.98
C ASP A 58 -49.69 15.60 -62.58
N ALA A 59 -49.40 16.21 -63.73
CA ALA A 59 -50.32 17.14 -64.38
C ALA A 59 -51.48 16.40 -65.07
N VAL A 60 -51.21 15.23 -65.63
CA VAL A 60 -52.17 14.39 -66.37
C VAL A 60 -52.95 13.53 -65.37
N GLY A 61 -52.24 12.72 -64.57
CA GLY A 61 -52.85 11.90 -63.54
C GLY A 61 -51.91 10.88 -62.91
N ILE A 62 -52.42 10.17 -61.91
CA ILE A 62 -51.73 9.07 -61.25
C ILE A 62 -52.64 7.84 -61.34
N THR A 63 -52.10 6.72 -61.84
CA THR A 63 -52.83 5.46 -62.01
C THR A 63 -52.76 4.60 -60.76
N ASN A 64 -51.55 4.44 -60.23
CA ASN A 64 -51.32 3.68 -59.00
C ASN A 64 -50.02 4.15 -58.34
N CYS A 65 -49.87 3.82 -57.06
CA CYS A 65 -48.63 3.98 -56.32
C CYS A 65 -48.37 2.75 -55.47
N SER A 66 -47.10 2.40 -55.31
CA SER A 66 -46.64 1.24 -54.59
C SER A 66 -45.63 1.65 -53.54
N ILE A 67 -45.83 1.23 -52.29
CA ILE A 67 -44.85 1.41 -51.22
C ILE A 67 -43.92 0.20 -51.17
N TYR A 68 -42.62 0.50 -51.08
CA TYR A 68 -41.56 -0.47 -50.87
C TYR A 68 -41.05 -0.30 -49.44
N LEU A 69 -40.96 -1.41 -48.71
CA LEU A 69 -40.38 -1.48 -47.37
C LEU A 69 -39.17 -2.42 -47.45
N ASP A 70 -38.01 -1.95 -47.01
CA ASP A 70 -36.73 -2.66 -47.09
C ASP A 70 -36.39 -3.14 -48.51
N GLY A 71 -36.75 -2.33 -49.51
CA GLY A 71 -36.58 -2.62 -50.94
C GLY A 71 -37.57 -3.63 -51.52
N ALA A 72 -38.44 -4.26 -50.71
CA ALA A 72 -39.48 -5.16 -51.17
C ALA A 72 -40.81 -4.45 -51.36
N LEU A 73 -41.53 -4.76 -52.44
CA LEU A 73 -42.88 -4.27 -52.67
C LEU A 73 -43.80 -4.74 -51.53
N ASN A 74 -44.39 -3.81 -50.78
CA ASN A 74 -45.26 -4.14 -49.65
C ASN A 74 -46.75 -4.04 -50.02
N LYS A 75 -47.19 -2.89 -50.56
CA LYS A 75 -48.59 -2.65 -50.97
C LYS A 75 -48.64 -1.79 -52.22
N THR A 76 -49.70 -1.95 -53.00
CA THR A 76 -50.04 -1.08 -54.14
C THR A 76 -51.44 -0.53 -53.94
N ASP A 77 -51.58 0.78 -54.09
CA ASP A 77 -52.84 1.51 -54.08
C ASP A 77 -53.19 1.94 -55.51
N THR A 78 -54.37 1.56 -55.98
CA THR A 78 -54.94 1.94 -57.28
C THR A 78 -56.00 3.03 -57.15
N GLY A 79 -56.33 3.47 -55.93
CA GLY A 79 -57.28 4.53 -55.62
C GLY A 79 -56.58 5.86 -55.25
N VAL A 80 -55.40 6.10 -55.81
CA VAL A 80 -54.54 7.23 -55.45
C VAL A 80 -55.20 8.55 -55.82
N SER A 81 -55.27 9.47 -54.88
CA SER A 81 -55.74 10.82 -55.14
C SER A 81 -54.58 11.69 -55.60
N LYS A 82 -54.62 12.16 -56.87
CA LYS A 82 -53.53 12.97 -57.45
C LYS A 82 -53.36 14.32 -56.77
N ASN A 83 -52.12 14.81 -56.68
CA ASN A 83 -51.75 16.14 -56.21
C ASN A 83 -52.22 16.45 -54.77
N GLN A 84 -52.32 15.41 -53.92
CA GLN A 84 -52.65 15.50 -52.50
C GLN A 84 -51.95 14.40 -51.70
N ASN A 85 -51.99 14.49 -50.37
CA ASN A 85 -51.41 13.46 -49.51
C ASN A 85 -52.22 12.16 -49.60
N ASN A 86 -51.50 11.05 -49.71
CA ASN A 86 -52.01 9.69 -49.67
C ASN A 86 -51.27 8.90 -48.58
N THR A 87 -51.89 7.85 -48.05
CA THR A 87 -51.37 7.13 -46.87
C THR A 87 -51.36 5.63 -47.08
N PHE A 88 -50.23 4.99 -46.78
CA PHE A 88 -50.15 3.56 -46.53
C PHE A 88 -50.03 3.30 -45.03
N THR A 89 -50.89 2.44 -44.48
CA THR A 89 -50.72 1.96 -43.10
C THR A 89 -50.16 0.53 -43.12
N ILE A 90 -49.01 0.33 -42.48
CA ILE A 90 -48.34 -0.97 -42.39
C ILE A 90 -48.15 -1.31 -40.91
N SER A 91 -48.61 -2.50 -40.53
CA SER A 91 -48.46 -3.07 -39.20
C SER A 91 -47.55 -4.31 -39.24
N GLY A 92 -47.05 -4.72 -38.08
CA GLY A 92 -46.23 -5.94 -37.97
C GLY A 92 -44.80 -5.77 -38.48
N ILE A 93 -44.29 -4.54 -38.53
CA ILE A 93 -42.89 -4.24 -38.82
C ILE A 93 -42.04 -4.75 -37.64
N SER A 94 -40.97 -5.49 -37.91
CA SER A 94 -40.06 -5.97 -36.87
C SER A 94 -39.29 -4.81 -36.20
N GLU A 95 -38.62 -5.07 -35.09
CA GLU A 95 -37.64 -4.13 -34.56
C GLU A 95 -36.44 -3.99 -35.52
N GLY A 96 -35.85 -2.81 -35.58
CA GLY A 96 -34.63 -2.53 -36.31
C GLY A 96 -34.69 -1.30 -37.21
N LYS A 97 -33.63 -1.17 -38.01
CA LYS A 97 -33.51 -0.13 -39.03
C LYS A 97 -34.24 -0.55 -40.29
N HIS A 98 -35.21 0.25 -40.71
CA HIS A 98 -36.01 0.02 -41.91
C HIS A 98 -35.86 1.17 -42.90
N ASN A 99 -36.10 0.90 -44.18
CA ASN A 99 -36.19 1.93 -45.21
C ASN A 99 -37.48 1.84 -46.00
N TRP A 100 -37.96 2.96 -46.51
CA TRP A 100 -39.17 3.01 -47.32
C TRP A 100 -39.07 4.02 -48.46
N SER A 101 -39.77 3.70 -49.54
CA SER A 101 -39.92 4.56 -50.72
C SER A 101 -41.27 4.28 -51.39
N VAL A 102 -41.71 5.19 -52.25
CA VAL A 102 -42.96 5.07 -53.00
C VAL A 102 -42.68 5.27 -54.49
N SER A 103 -43.19 4.36 -55.32
CA SER A 103 -43.17 4.48 -56.77
C SER A 103 -44.58 4.69 -57.29
N CYS A 104 -44.79 5.63 -58.20
CA CYS A 104 -46.08 5.92 -58.82
C CYS A 104 -46.01 5.81 -60.33
N TYR A 105 -47.11 5.36 -60.95
CA TYR A 105 -47.26 5.33 -62.39
C TYR A 105 -48.33 6.32 -62.84
N ASP A 106 -48.09 7.01 -63.96
CA ASP A 106 -49.09 7.84 -64.64
C ASP A 106 -50.00 6.98 -65.57
N PRO A 107 -51.00 7.57 -66.25
CA PRO A 107 -51.82 6.86 -67.25
C PRO A 107 -51.06 6.38 -68.49
N ASP A 108 -49.91 6.99 -68.78
CA ASP A 108 -49.04 6.66 -69.91
C ASP A 108 -47.99 5.59 -69.55
N ASN A 109 -48.08 5.02 -68.34
CA ASN A 109 -47.23 3.97 -67.79
C ASN A 109 -45.76 4.39 -67.56
N ASN A 110 -45.49 5.68 -67.34
CA ASN A 110 -44.20 6.17 -66.87
C ASN A 110 -44.11 6.05 -65.34
N ARG A 111 -42.93 5.65 -64.85
CA ARG A 111 -42.66 5.42 -63.42
C ARG A 111 -41.88 6.57 -62.81
N GLY A 112 -42.42 7.14 -61.72
CA GLY A 112 -41.75 8.09 -60.85
C GLY A 112 -41.46 7.50 -59.48
N ASP A 113 -40.25 7.66 -58.97
CA ASP A 113 -39.82 7.16 -57.65
C ASP A 113 -39.57 8.32 -56.68
N SER A 114 -39.88 8.11 -55.40
CA SER A 114 -39.48 9.00 -54.32
C SER A 114 -38.01 8.80 -53.93
N GLU A 115 -37.50 9.67 -53.05
CA GLU A 115 -36.34 9.33 -52.24
C GLU A 115 -36.60 8.10 -51.36
N THR A 116 -35.53 7.49 -50.85
CA THR A 116 -35.61 6.45 -49.82
C THR A 116 -35.35 7.07 -48.46
N TRP A 117 -36.33 7.02 -47.56
CA TRP A 117 -36.18 7.48 -46.18
C TRP A 117 -35.98 6.29 -45.25
N VAL A 118 -35.21 6.50 -44.18
CA VAL A 118 -34.92 5.50 -43.15
C VAL A 118 -35.75 5.82 -41.92
N PHE A 119 -36.20 4.81 -41.20
CA PHE A 119 -36.74 4.95 -39.85
C PHE A 119 -36.28 3.79 -38.99
N TYR A 120 -36.40 3.94 -37.67
CA TYR A 120 -35.99 2.96 -36.68
C TYR A 120 -37.21 2.56 -35.89
N ARG A 121 -37.52 1.26 -35.90
CA ARG A 121 -38.53 0.70 -35.03
C ARG A 121 -37.83 0.13 -33.82
N ASP A 122 -38.02 0.76 -32.66
CA ASP A 122 -37.29 0.45 -31.45
C ASP A 122 -38.25 0.03 -30.34
N LEU A 123 -38.08 -1.19 -29.85
CA LEU A 123 -38.90 -1.79 -28.78
C LEU A 123 -38.07 -2.19 -27.57
N THR A 124 -36.75 -2.13 -27.68
CA THR A 124 -35.85 -2.69 -26.68
C THR A 124 -35.42 -1.56 -25.77
N ALA A 125 -35.59 -1.76 -24.47
CA ALA A 125 -35.09 -0.79 -23.50
C ALA A 125 -33.56 -0.91 -23.36
N PRO A 126 -32.87 0.18 -22.96
CA PRO A 126 -31.44 0.15 -22.76
C PRO A 126 -30.99 -0.91 -21.74
N ASN A 127 -29.86 -1.55 -22.00
CA ASN A 127 -29.19 -2.41 -21.02
C ASN A 127 -28.24 -1.58 -20.14
N ILE A 128 -28.22 -1.85 -18.84
CA ILE A 128 -27.49 -1.05 -17.84
C ILE A 128 -26.53 -1.95 -17.07
N THR A 129 -25.25 -1.59 -17.09
CA THR A 129 -24.19 -2.24 -16.31
C THR A 129 -23.70 -1.29 -15.23
N LEU A 130 -23.76 -1.72 -13.97
CA LEU A 130 -23.21 -0.99 -12.84
C LEU A 130 -21.72 -1.34 -12.68
N ASN A 131 -20.89 -0.35 -12.32
CA ASN A 131 -19.43 -0.54 -12.23
C ASN A 131 -18.89 -0.18 -10.84
N SER A 132 -19.36 0.90 -10.22
CA SER A 132 -18.90 1.35 -8.89
C SER A 132 -19.99 2.17 -8.16
N PRO A 133 -20.09 2.11 -6.83
CA PRO A 133 -19.41 1.17 -5.93
C PRO A 133 -19.79 -0.29 -6.21
N PRO A 134 -18.87 -1.27 -6.15
CA PRO A 134 -19.20 -2.68 -6.37
C PRO A 134 -20.26 -3.19 -5.39
N ASN A 135 -21.05 -4.18 -5.81
CA ASN A 135 -22.06 -4.76 -4.94
C ASN A 135 -21.43 -5.40 -3.68
N ALA A 136 -22.01 -5.11 -2.52
CA ALA A 136 -21.55 -5.53 -1.20
C ALA A 136 -20.12 -5.08 -0.86
N SER A 137 -19.68 -3.92 -1.36
CA SER A 137 -18.37 -3.34 -1.02
C SER A 137 -18.45 -2.34 0.13
N GLY A 138 -17.31 -2.02 0.74
CA GLY A 138 -17.16 -0.80 1.54
C GLY A 138 -16.71 0.38 0.69
N VAL A 139 -17.07 1.59 1.12
CA VAL A 139 -16.60 2.85 0.56
C VAL A 139 -16.05 3.70 1.69
N ASP A 140 -14.84 4.24 1.49
CA ASP A 140 -14.14 5.03 2.49
C ASP A 140 -14.93 6.30 2.86
N ALA A 141 -15.29 6.42 4.13
CA ALA A 141 -15.96 7.58 4.68
C ALA A 141 -15.02 8.79 4.87
N ASN A 142 -13.70 8.61 4.75
CA ASN A 142 -12.74 9.72 4.66
C ASN A 142 -12.90 10.52 3.35
N ASN A 143 -13.50 9.92 2.32
CA ASN A 143 -13.83 10.63 1.10
C ASN A 143 -15.14 11.44 1.27
N GLU A 144 -15.10 12.71 0.84
CA GLU A 144 -16.26 13.60 0.85
C GLU A 144 -17.41 13.06 -0.02
N ASN A 145 -17.06 12.47 -1.18
CA ASN A 145 -18.01 12.01 -2.19
C ASN A 145 -17.90 10.51 -2.40
N VAL A 146 -19.05 9.88 -2.62
CA VAL A 146 -19.15 8.53 -3.19
C VAL A 146 -19.32 8.64 -4.70
N TYR A 147 -18.48 7.94 -5.46
CA TYR A 147 -18.52 7.97 -6.93
C TYR A 147 -19.31 6.79 -7.48
N PHE A 148 -20.41 7.11 -8.16
CA PHE A 148 -21.27 6.18 -8.86
C PHE A 148 -20.88 6.09 -10.32
N ASN A 149 -20.54 4.89 -10.78
CA ASN A 149 -20.15 4.60 -12.13
C ASN A 149 -21.03 3.53 -12.75
N TRP A 150 -21.55 3.80 -13.96
CA TRP A 150 -22.35 2.86 -14.73
C TRP A 150 -22.11 3.05 -16.23
N THR A 151 -22.62 2.12 -17.03
CA THR A 151 -22.61 2.18 -18.49
C THR A 151 -23.96 1.71 -18.99
N ALA A 152 -24.63 2.53 -19.80
CA ALA A 152 -25.86 2.18 -20.49
C ALA A 152 -25.57 1.92 -21.97
N THR A 153 -26.20 0.91 -22.54
CA THR A 153 -26.06 0.54 -23.95
C THR A 153 -27.44 0.34 -24.56
N ASP A 154 -27.62 0.89 -25.75
CA ASP A 154 -28.76 0.65 -26.61
C ASP A 154 -28.28 0.36 -28.04
N ALA A 155 -29.03 -0.47 -28.77
CA ALA A 155 -28.66 -0.96 -30.09
C ALA A 155 -29.02 0.01 -31.22
N LEU A 156 -30.08 0.81 -31.05
CA LEU A 156 -30.63 1.69 -32.07
C LEU A 156 -30.48 3.18 -31.69
N ASP A 157 -30.47 3.49 -30.40
CA ASP A 157 -30.25 4.83 -29.88
C ASP A 157 -28.82 5.04 -29.37
N VAL A 158 -28.28 6.21 -29.68
CA VAL A 158 -26.94 6.64 -29.25
C VAL A 158 -27.02 7.51 -28.00
N ILE A 159 -28.10 8.28 -27.82
CA ILE A 159 -28.25 9.20 -26.72
C ILE A 159 -29.37 8.71 -25.82
N LEU A 160 -29.01 8.33 -24.60
CA LEU A 160 -29.93 7.80 -23.61
C LEU A 160 -30.09 8.81 -22.48
N THR A 161 -31.19 8.72 -21.76
CA THR A 161 -31.43 9.52 -20.56
C THR A 161 -31.49 8.59 -19.36
N CYS A 162 -30.81 8.94 -18.27
CA CYS A 162 -30.71 8.10 -17.09
C CYS A 162 -30.90 8.87 -15.77
N ASP A 163 -31.48 8.20 -14.79
CA ASP A 163 -31.59 8.63 -13.39
C ASP A 163 -30.74 7.75 -12.47
N LEU A 164 -30.04 8.38 -11.53
CA LEU A 164 -29.35 7.71 -10.42
C LEU A 164 -30.20 7.87 -9.16
N VAL A 165 -30.55 6.74 -8.54
CA VAL A 165 -31.29 6.72 -7.28
C VAL A 165 -30.42 6.08 -6.20
N VAL A 166 -30.28 6.77 -5.06
CA VAL A 166 -29.57 6.30 -3.86
C VAL A 166 -30.55 6.35 -2.68
N ASP A 167 -30.75 5.22 -1.99
CA ASP A 167 -31.71 5.06 -0.89
C ASP A 167 -33.14 5.53 -1.19
N GLY A 168 -33.55 5.42 -2.46
CA GLY A 168 -34.87 5.88 -2.93
C GLY A 168 -34.96 7.37 -3.22
N VAL A 169 -33.86 8.12 -3.08
CA VAL A 169 -33.75 9.53 -3.47
C VAL A 169 -33.08 9.63 -4.84
N THR A 170 -33.67 10.41 -5.75
CA THR A 170 -33.10 10.68 -7.07
C THR A 170 -32.00 11.73 -6.96
N GLU A 171 -30.75 11.27 -6.93
CA GLU A 171 -29.56 12.12 -6.83
C GLU A 171 -29.21 12.78 -8.16
N ILE A 172 -29.53 12.09 -9.27
CA ILE A 172 -29.33 12.60 -10.62
C ILE A 172 -30.58 12.28 -11.42
N ASN A 173 -31.13 13.30 -12.07
CA ASN A 173 -32.37 13.22 -12.84
C ASN A 173 -32.13 13.67 -14.29
N ASP A 174 -32.75 12.97 -15.24
CA ASP A 174 -32.76 13.25 -16.67
C ASP A 174 -31.34 13.41 -17.28
N TYR A 175 -30.38 12.59 -16.84
CA TYR A 175 -28.99 12.75 -17.25
C TYR A 175 -28.70 12.10 -18.60
N LEU A 176 -28.24 12.91 -19.57
CA LEU A 176 -27.89 12.42 -20.90
C LEU A 176 -26.57 11.64 -20.89
N VAL A 177 -26.62 10.42 -21.42
CA VAL A 177 -25.48 9.52 -21.56
C VAL A 177 -25.33 9.06 -23.00
N THR A 178 -24.11 8.72 -23.41
CA THR A 178 -23.85 8.12 -24.72
C THR A 178 -23.78 6.61 -24.59
N SER A 179 -24.50 5.89 -25.46
CA SER A 179 -24.54 4.42 -25.50
C SER A 179 -23.11 3.84 -25.53
N GLY A 180 -22.82 2.95 -24.58
CA GLY A 180 -21.52 2.26 -24.42
C GLY A 180 -20.43 3.07 -23.72
N VAL A 181 -20.69 4.31 -23.30
CA VAL A 181 -19.71 5.15 -22.61
C VAL A 181 -19.96 5.13 -21.10
N SER A 182 -18.90 4.85 -20.33
CA SER A 182 -18.95 4.89 -18.86
C SER A 182 -19.16 6.31 -18.34
N VAL A 183 -20.08 6.43 -17.38
CA VAL A 183 -20.41 7.66 -16.67
C VAL A 183 -19.91 7.52 -15.24
N ASN A 184 -19.31 8.57 -14.69
CA ASN A 184 -18.86 8.62 -13.30
C ASN A 184 -19.39 9.89 -12.62
N ARG A 185 -20.12 9.75 -11.50
CA ARG A 185 -20.79 10.87 -10.83
C ARG A 185 -20.61 10.85 -9.31
N PRO A 186 -20.12 11.96 -8.71
CA PRO A 186 -20.02 12.08 -7.27
C PRO A 186 -21.38 12.41 -6.63
N VAL A 187 -21.67 11.78 -5.50
CA VAL A 187 -22.76 12.15 -4.58
C VAL A 187 -22.14 12.42 -3.21
N SER A 188 -22.42 13.60 -2.66
CA SER A 188 -21.94 14.08 -1.37
C SER A 188 -22.98 13.86 -0.26
N GLY A 189 -22.56 13.88 0.99
CA GLY A 189 -23.51 13.99 2.13
C GLY A 189 -24.20 12.69 2.52
N LEU A 190 -23.77 11.55 1.98
CA LEU A 190 -24.23 10.24 2.41
C LEU A 190 -23.73 9.94 3.84
N SER A 191 -24.64 9.47 4.69
CA SER A 191 -24.33 9.09 6.07
C SER A 191 -23.36 7.90 6.16
N LEU A 192 -22.89 7.56 7.35
CA LEU A 192 -22.24 6.26 7.57
C LEU A 192 -23.28 5.14 7.52
N GLY A 193 -22.85 3.97 7.07
CA GLY A 193 -23.66 2.76 7.07
C GLY A 193 -24.04 2.26 5.68
N ARG A 194 -25.02 1.36 5.65
CA ARG A 194 -25.47 0.66 4.45
C ARG A 194 -26.32 1.59 3.58
N HIS A 195 -25.98 1.63 2.29
CA HIS A 195 -26.67 2.35 1.23
C HIS A 195 -27.03 1.40 0.09
N VAL A 196 -28.11 1.72 -0.63
CA VAL A 196 -28.53 0.99 -1.84
C VAL A 196 -28.66 1.94 -3.01
N TRP A 197 -28.35 1.48 -4.22
CA TRP A 197 -28.44 2.31 -5.41
C TRP A 197 -28.80 1.52 -6.66
N ASN A 198 -29.46 2.18 -7.60
CA ASN A 198 -29.72 1.66 -8.94
C ASN A 198 -29.77 2.81 -9.95
N VAL A 199 -29.78 2.45 -11.22
CA VAL A 199 -29.87 3.39 -12.34
C VAL A 199 -31.05 2.98 -13.21
N THR A 200 -31.86 3.95 -13.59
CA THR A 200 -32.95 3.76 -14.57
C THR A 200 -32.60 4.53 -15.83
N CYS A 201 -32.68 3.91 -17.01
CA CYS A 201 -32.39 4.58 -18.28
C CYS A 201 -33.49 4.32 -19.30
N TRP A 202 -33.69 5.28 -20.19
CA TRP A 202 -34.60 5.18 -21.33
C TRP A 202 -34.02 5.81 -22.60
N ASP A 203 -34.50 5.31 -23.74
CA ASP A 203 -34.15 5.80 -25.08
C ASP A 203 -35.05 6.98 -25.53
N SER A 204 -34.85 7.48 -26.75
CA SER A 204 -35.60 8.59 -27.34
C SER A 204 -37.08 8.29 -27.62
N VAL A 205 -37.51 7.03 -27.59
CA VAL A 205 -38.92 6.62 -27.76
C VAL A 205 -39.57 6.16 -26.45
N GLY A 206 -38.84 6.22 -25.34
CA GLY A 206 -39.33 5.96 -24.00
C GLY A 206 -39.30 4.48 -23.59
N ASN A 207 -38.57 3.61 -24.29
CA ASN A 207 -38.34 2.26 -23.78
C ASN A 207 -37.43 2.35 -22.55
N ILE A 208 -37.88 1.83 -21.41
CA ILE A 208 -37.27 2.06 -20.09
C ILE A 208 -36.82 0.76 -19.43
N ASN A 209 -35.67 0.81 -18.76
CA ASN A 209 -35.16 -0.28 -17.94
C ASN A 209 -34.50 0.26 -16.66
N THR A 210 -34.55 -0.52 -15.59
CA THR A 210 -33.86 -0.23 -14.32
C THR A 210 -32.87 -1.34 -14.03
N SER A 211 -31.66 -0.97 -13.65
CA SER A 211 -30.61 -1.91 -13.26
C SER A 211 -31.01 -2.74 -12.04
N GLN A 212 -30.20 -3.75 -11.72
CA GLN A 212 -30.22 -4.32 -10.38
C GLN A 212 -29.95 -3.24 -9.33
N THR A 213 -30.46 -3.44 -8.12
CA THR A 213 -30.09 -2.63 -6.97
C THR A 213 -28.85 -3.22 -6.33
N TRP A 214 -27.77 -2.45 -6.30
CA TRP A 214 -26.53 -2.80 -5.59
C TRP A 214 -26.50 -2.14 -4.23
N GLU A 215 -25.78 -2.76 -3.30
CA GLU A 215 -25.56 -2.22 -1.96
C GLU A 215 -24.08 -1.95 -1.70
N PHE A 216 -23.79 -0.95 -0.86
CA PHE A 216 -22.46 -0.70 -0.33
C PHE A 216 -22.55 -0.17 1.11
N ASN A 217 -21.44 -0.18 1.83
CA ASN A 217 -21.36 0.34 3.19
C ASN A 217 -20.35 1.50 3.25
N ARG A 218 -20.82 2.72 3.55
CA ARG A 218 -19.95 3.87 3.79
C ARG A 218 -19.40 3.80 5.20
N THR A 219 -18.09 3.54 5.35
CA THR A 219 -17.47 3.22 6.64
C THR A 219 -16.02 3.67 6.70
N TYR A 220 -15.42 3.71 7.88
CA TYR A 220 -14.00 3.98 8.07
C TYR A 220 -13.16 2.70 8.00
N PRO A 221 -11.85 2.79 7.67
CA PRO A 221 -10.89 1.75 7.99
C PRO A 221 -10.72 1.56 9.51
N ASP A 222 -10.04 0.49 9.90
CA ASP A 222 -9.65 0.21 11.31
C ASP A 222 -8.33 -0.54 11.27
N PHE A 223 -7.22 0.18 11.29
CA PHE A 223 -5.91 -0.43 11.35
C PHE A 223 -5.66 -1.00 12.73
N SER A 224 -4.81 -2.01 12.80
CA SER A 224 -4.39 -2.55 14.09
C SER A 224 -3.07 -3.28 13.97
N ILE A 225 -2.35 -3.28 15.09
CA ILE A 225 -1.12 -4.03 15.25
C ILE A 225 -0.99 -4.54 16.69
N ASN A 226 -0.48 -5.76 16.85
CA ASN A 226 -0.15 -6.35 18.13
C ASN A 226 1.36 -6.63 18.25
N SER A 227 1.86 -6.73 19.49
CA SER A 227 3.19 -7.23 19.80
C SER A 227 3.52 -8.59 19.14
N THR A 228 2.51 -9.44 18.90
CA THR A 228 2.70 -10.72 18.20
C THR A 228 2.91 -10.57 16.69
N ASP A 229 2.48 -9.46 16.11
CA ASP A 229 2.66 -9.16 14.68
C ASP A 229 4.05 -8.60 14.36
N ILE A 230 4.81 -8.24 15.40
CA ILE A 230 6.20 -7.78 15.29
C ILE A 230 7.12 -8.99 15.44
N SER A 231 8.03 -9.19 14.50
CA SER A 231 9.00 -10.29 14.54
C SER A 231 10.38 -9.83 14.11
N PHE A 232 11.39 -10.51 14.64
CA PHE A 232 12.79 -10.29 14.34
C PHE A 232 13.33 -11.54 13.65
N ASN A 233 14.21 -11.38 12.67
CA ASN A 233 14.91 -12.52 12.06
C ASN A 233 15.93 -13.15 13.02
N GLU A 234 16.46 -12.37 13.97
CA GLU A 234 17.35 -12.78 15.04
C GLU A 234 16.84 -12.20 16.38
N THR A 235 16.78 -13.02 17.42
CA THR A 235 16.24 -12.66 18.74
C THR A 235 17.32 -12.36 19.77
N SER A 236 18.56 -12.74 19.50
CA SER A 236 19.74 -12.46 20.34
C SER A 236 20.89 -11.93 19.47
N PRO A 237 20.70 -10.78 18.79
CA PRO A 237 21.68 -10.25 17.86
C PRO A 237 22.92 -9.72 18.59
N GLN A 238 24.02 -9.64 17.86
CA GLN A 238 25.24 -8.99 18.33
C GLN A 238 25.14 -7.46 18.17
N GLU A 239 25.96 -6.73 18.92
CA GLU A 239 26.06 -5.29 18.74
C GLU A 239 26.47 -4.95 17.30
N ASN A 240 25.77 -4.00 16.69
CA ASN A 240 25.89 -3.59 15.29
C ASN A 240 25.50 -4.66 14.25
N GLU A 241 24.82 -5.73 14.66
CA GLU A 241 24.22 -6.66 13.72
C GLU A 241 22.95 -6.05 13.10
N ASN A 242 22.76 -6.29 11.81
CA ASN A 242 21.55 -5.86 11.10
C ASN A 242 20.41 -6.83 11.36
N VAL A 243 19.41 -6.38 12.11
CA VAL A 243 18.19 -7.13 12.42
C VAL A 243 17.06 -6.68 11.50
N LEU A 244 16.46 -7.61 10.77
CA LEU A 244 15.25 -7.36 10.00
C LEU A 244 14.04 -7.44 10.93
N ILE A 245 13.35 -6.32 11.09
CA ILE A 245 12.10 -6.21 11.85
C ILE A 245 10.95 -6.29 10.85
N ASN A 246 10.10 -7.31 10.98
CA ASN A 246 8.86 -7.41 10.22
C ASN A 246 7.67 -7.04 11.12
N ALA A 247 6.73 -6.28 10.57
CA ALA A 247 5.46 -5.95 11.22
C ALA A 247 4.30 -6.26 10.28
N THR A 248 3.30 -6.98 10.78
CA THR A 248 2.05 -7.25 10.05
C THR A 248 0.97 -6.32 10.55
N ILE A 249 0.47 -5.46 9.67
CA ILE A 249 -0.59 -4.49 9.98
C ILE A 249 -1.88 -5.06 9.44
N HIS A 250 -2.92 -5.08 10.27
CA HIS A 250 -4.25 -5.55 9.88
C HIS A 250 -5.17 -4.37 9.65
N ASN A 251 -6.07 -4.48 8.67
CA ASN A 251 -7.22 -3.61 8.50
C ASN A 251 -8.47 -4.41 8.85
N LEU A 252 -9.02 -4.16 10.03
CA LEU A 252 -10.26 -4.74 10.55
C LEU A 252 -11.50 -4.06 9.96
N GLY A 253 -11.31 -2.92 9.28
CA GLY A 253 -12.34 -2.15 8.62
C GLY A 253 -12.75 -2.73 7.27
N GLY A 254 -13.94 -2.31 6.82
CA GLY A 254 -14.56 -2.81 5.59
C GLY A 254 -14.14 -2.10 4.31
N VAL A 255 -13.07 -1.32 4.33
CA VAL A 255 -12.65 -0.42 3.23
C VAL A 255 -11.22 -0.73 2.81
N ASP A 256 -11.00 -0.82 1.51
CA ASP A 256 -9.65 -0.91 0.94
C ASP A 256 -8.95 0.45 1.03
N VAL A 257 -7.75 0.49 1.60
CA VAL A 257 -6.98 1.73 1.74
C VAL A 257 -5.58 1.57 1.17
N SER A 258 -5.11 2.60 0.48
CA SER A 258 -3.75 2.71 -0.06
C SER A 258 -3.12 4.00 0.42
N GLY A 259 -1.81 4.01 0.72
CA GLY A 259 -1.17 5.24 1.21
C GLY A 259 -0.92 5.23 2.72
N VAL A 260 -1.13 4.10 3.40
CA VAL A 260 -1.04 4.00 4.86
C VAL A 260 0.43 4.07 5.27
N ILE A 261 0.76 5.02 6.13
CA ILE A 261 2.11 5.22 6.64
C ILE A 261 2.34 4.31 7.85
N VAL A 262 3.44 3.56 7.85
CA VAL A 262 3.92 2.79 9.01
C VAL A 262 5.31 3.28 9.39
N ARG A 263 5.52 3.54 10.67
CA ARG A 263 6.82 3.92 11.22
C ARG A 263 7.27 2.94 12.29
N PHE A 264 8.58 2.72 12.33
CA PHE A 264 9.27 1.90 13.32
C PHE A 264 10.10 2.82 14.19
N TYR A 265 10.12 2.58 15.50
CA TYR A 265 10.88 3.37 16.46
C TYR A 265 11.66 2.48 17.41
N GLU A 266 12.84 2.94 17.79
CA GLU A 266 13.56 2.45 18.95
C GLU A 266 13.22 3.35 20.15
N GLY A 267 12.58 2.75 21.16
CA GLY A 267 11.95 3.48 22.25
C GLY A 267 10.56 4.00 21.89
N ASP A 268 9.82 4.44 22.91
CA ASP A 268 8.46 4.92 22.75
C ASP A 268 8.45 6.29 22.01
N PRO A 269 7.82 6.40 20.82
CA PRO A 269 7.78 7.67 20.06
C PRO A 269 7.12 8.82 20.83
N ASP A 270 6.20 8.56 21.76
CA ASP A 270 5.56 9.60 22.57
C ASP A 270 6.50 10.16 23.65
N ASN A 271 7.59 9.43 23.95
CA ASN A 271 8.59 9.76 24.95
C ASN A 271 9.99 10.01 24.32
N GLY A 272 10.03 10.43 23.05
CA GLY A 272 11.29 10.78 22.37
C GLY A 272 12.04 9.61 21.73
N GLY A 273 11.34 8.49 21.46
CA GLY A 273 11.89 7.38 20.68
C GLY A 273 12.42 7.82 19.31
N THR A 274 13.46 7.14 18.84
CA THR A 274 14.13 7.48 17.57
C THR A 274 13.59 6.62 16.44
N GLN A 275 13.21 7.24 15.32
CA GLN A 275 12.68 6.52 14.17
C GLN A 275 13.76 5.64 13.54
N ILE A 276 13.41 4.38 13.25
CA ILE A 276 14.25 3.41 12.55
C ILE A 276 13.89 3.47 11.06
N GLY A 277 14.86 3.89 10.25
CA GLY A 277 14.68 4.03 8.80
C GLY A 277 13.64 5.10 8.42
N SER A 278 13.16 5.01 7.17
CA SER A 278 12.13 5.92 6.65
C SER A 278 10.72 5.34 6.79
N ASP A 279 9.73 6.21 6.64
CA ASP A 279 8.31 5.85 6.53
C ASP A 279 8.10 4.73 5.50
N LYS A 280 7.26 3.76 5.86
CA LYS A 280 6.78 2.72 4.95
C LYS A 280 5.39 3.09 4.49
N ASN A 281 5.17 3.01 3.17
CA ASN A 281 3.86 3.23 2.59
C ASN A 281 3.29 1.89 2.12
N ILE A 282 2.14 1.50 2.64
CA ILE A 282 1.48 0.23 2.33
C ILE A 282 0.05 0.45 1.84
N SER A 283 -0.48 -0.60 1.21
CA SER A 283 -1.90 -0.70 0.86
C SER A 283 -2.48 -1.94 1.51
N ILE A 284 -3.62 -1.81 2.17
CA ILE A 284 -4.26 -2.87 2.93
C ILE A 284 -5.73 -2.92 2.52
N ASN A 285 -6.12 -4.05 1.95
CA ASN A 285 -7.51 -4.30 1.60
C ASN A 285 -8.37 -4.44 2.87
N ALA A 286 -9.68 -4.26 2.72
CA ALA A 286 -10.67 -4.51 3.74
C ALA A 286 -10.53 -5.90 4.35
N TYR A 287 -10.63 -6.00 5.68
CA TYR A 287 -10.55 -7.26 6.42
C TYR A 287 -9.29 -8.10 6.13
N SER A 288 -8.19 -7.44 5.76
CA SER A 288 -6.94 -8.08 5.34
C SER A 288 -5.75 -7.52 6.10
N SER A 289 -4.55 -7.97 5.76
CA SER A 289 -3.32 -7.51 6.37
C SER A 289 -2.19 -7.35 5.36
N ASN A 290 -1.20 -6.54 5.70
CA ASN A 290 0.00 -6.34 4.91
C ASN A 290 1.22 -6.30 5.83
N THR A 291 2.29 -7.00 5.43
CA THR A 291 3.54 -7.06 6.17
C THR A 291 4.56 -6.12 5.54
N THR A 292 5.17 -5.28 6.36
CA THR A 292 6.29 -4.40 5.97
C THR A 292 7.47 -4.59 6.90
N SER A 293 8.64 -4.11 6.49
CA SER A 293 9.87 -4.34 7.24
C SER A 293 10.90 -3.21 7.16
N VAL A 294 11.74 -3.14 8.18
CA VAL A 294 12.90 -2.25 8.27
C VAL A 294 14.11 -3.00 8.84
N VAL A 295 15.30 -2.52 8.51
CA VAL A 295 16.54 -3.01 9.12
C VAL A 295 16.90 -2.07 10.28
N TRP A 296 17.06 -2.65 11.46
CA TRP A 296 17.57 -1.98 12.66
C TRP A 296 18.99 -2.45 12.93
N ASN A 297 19.86 -1.50 13.30
CA ASN A 297 21.22 -1.81 13.69
C ASN A 297 21.25 -2.02 15.20
N ALA A 298 21.52 -3.24 15.64
CA ALA A 298 21.31 -3.66 17.02
C ALA A 298 22.21 -2.88 18.00
N SER A 299 21.60 -2.09 18.88
CA SER A 299 22.30 -1.41 19.96
C SER A 299 22.41 -2.30 21.19
N ILE A 300 23.52 -2.18 21.92
CA ILE A 300 23.74 -2.96 23.13
C ILE A 300 22.69 -2.69 24.22
N GLY A 301 22.25 -3.74 24.90
CA GLY A 301 21.26 -3.68 25.98
C GLY A 301 19.83 -3.94 25.56
N PRO A 302 18.87 -3.70 26.47
CA PRO A 302 17.45 -3.87 26.18
C PRO A 302 16.94 -2.71 25.31
N SER A 303 16.37 -3.05 24.16
CA SER A 303 15.66 -2.12 23.28
C SER A 303 14.19 -2.52 23.16
N GLN A 304 13.32 -1.52 23.11
CA GLN A 304 11.89 -1.72 22.83
C GLN A 304 11.57 -1.17 21.46
N ILE A 305 11.19 -2.04 20.54
CA ILE A 305 10.83 -1.66 19.18
C ILE A 305 9.34 -1.36 19.14
N PHE A 306 8.99 -0.13 18.79
CA PHE A 306 7.62 0.29 18.56
C PHE A 306 7.31 0.30 17.07
N VAL A 307 6.08 -0.08 16.73
CA VAL A 307 5.51 0.09 15.41
C VAL A 307 4.21 0.85 15.55
N ILE A 308 4.08 1.89 14.74
CA ILE A 308 2.91 2.77 14.70
C ILE A 308 2.39 2.84 13.27
N VAL A 309 1.07 2.70 13.14
CA VAL A 309 0.34 2.76 11.88
C VAL A 309 -0.41 4.08 11.83
N ASP A 310 -0.43 4.70 10.66
CA ASP A 310 -1.01 6.01 10.38
C ASP A 310 -0.72 7.12 11.43
N PRO A 311 0.55 7.35 11.81
CA PRO A 311 0.87 8.45 12.72
C PRO A 311 0.57 9.83 12.11
N PRO A 312 0.18 10.85 12.90
CA PRO A 312 0.13 10.84 14.36
C PRO A 312 -1.25 10.45 14.94
N LEU A 313 -1.26 9.55 15.92
CA LEU A 313 -2.49 9.02 16.55
C LEU A 313 -3.30 10.07 17.32
N SER A 314 -2.69 11.18 17.72
CA SER A 314 -3.38 12.25 18.44
C SER A 314 -4.37 13.02 17.57
N THR A 315 -4.28 12.90 16.24
CA THR A 315 -5.14 13.59 15.27
C THR A 315 -5.72 12.66 14.20
N ASN A 316 -5.82 11.34 14.49
CA ASN A 316 -6.25 10.30 13.54
C ASN A 316 -5.42 10.25 12.25
N GLY A 317 -4.10 10.47 12.35
CA GLY A 317 -3.22 10.28 11.20
C GLY A 317 -3.68 10.99 9.92
N SER A 318 -3.66 10.23 8.83
CA SER A 318 -4.17 10.60 7.51
C SER A 318 -5.60 10.10 7.28
N TYR A 319 -6.02 9.07 8.02
CA TYR A 319 -7.31 8.41 7.91
C TYR A 319 -8.03 8.47 9.26
N THR A 320 -9.26 8.96 9.26
CA THR A 320 -10.15 8.70 10.40
C THR A 320 -10.52 7.22 10.39
N GLU A 321 -10.33 6.57 11.55
CA GLU A 321 -10.54 5.15 11.76
C GLU A 321 -11.67 4.88 12.77
N HIS A 322 -12.14 3.63 12.84
CA HIS A 322 -13.09 3.23 13.90
C HIS A 322 -12.45 3.22 15.29
N ASN A 323 -11.17 2.85 15.35
CA ASN A 323 -10.41 2.82 16.58
C ASN A 323 -8.97 3.24 16.28
N GLU A 324 -8.52 4.31 16.92
CA GLU A 324 -7.15 4.80 16.77
C GLU A 324 -6.19 4.15 17.80
N SER A 325 -6.75 3.59 18.88
CA SER A 325 -5.98 3.16 20.05
C SER A 325 -5.22 1.83 19.87
N ASN A 326 -5.54 1.09 18.82
CA ASN A 326 -4.95 -0.19 18.41
C ASN A 326 -3.85 -0.03 17.33
N ASN A 327 -3.47 1.21 17.00
CA ASN A 327 -2.48 1.51 15.95
C ASN A 327 -1.03 1.58 16.46
N LYS A 328 -0.79 1.19 17.71
CA LYS A 328 0.54 1.19 18.32
C LYS A 328 0.79 -0.10 19.09
N ALA A 329 1.88 -0.78 18.76
CA ALA A 329 2.37 -1.93 19.52
C ALA A 329 3.88 -1.88 19.66
N SER A 330 4.41 -2.66 20.60
CA SER A 330 5.84 -2.82 20.77
C SER A 330 6.25 -4.25 21.10
N LYS A 331 7.53 -4.54 20.86
CA LYS A 331 8.17 -5.80 21.21
C LYS A 331 9.60 -5.55 21.68
N ASN A 332 10.00 -6.25 22.73
CA ASN A 332 11.33 -6.13 23.31
C ASN A 332 12.33 -7.01 22.56
N ILE A 333 13.54 -6.51 22.40
CA ILE A 333 14.73 -7.24 21.95
C ILE A 333 15.89 -6.82 22.84
N SER A 334 16.83 -7.72 23.11
CA SER A 334 17.99 -7.39 23.92
C SER A 334 19.25 -7.90 23.26
N VAL A 335 20.27 -7.05 23.23
CA VAL A 335 21.64 -7.39 22.85
C VAL A 335 22.44 -7.58 24.13
N GLY A 336 23.19 -8.68 24.23
CA GLY A 336 23.99 -9.01 25.42
C GLY A 336 25.04 -7.95 25.75
N GLY A 337 25.35 -7.80 27.03
CA GLY A 337 26.29 -6.80 27.55
C GLY A 337 27.76 -7.17 27.48
N TRP A 338 28.11 -8.37 26.98
CA TRP A 338 29.43 -8.97 27.15
C TRP A 338 30.08 -9.37 25.83
N ASN A 339 31.38 -9.13 25.75
CA ASN A 339 32.27 -9.73 24.79
C ASN A 339 32.92 -10.97 25.39
N PHE A 340 33.04 -12.02 24.60
CA PHE A 340 33.69 -13.26 24.99
C PHE A 340 34.97 -13.44 24.19
N LEU A 341 36.09 -13.59 24.89
CA LEU A 341 37.38 -13.86 24.28
C LEU A 341 37.91 -15.19 24.82
N TYR A 342 38.45 -16.00 23.94
CA TYR A 342 39.06 -17.27 24.29
C TYR A 342 40.30 -17.50 23.42
N GLY A 343 41.10 -18.49 23.79
CA GLY A 343 42.25 -18.79 22.97
C GLY A 343 43.17 -19.85 23.50
N GLU A 344 44.23 -20.06 22.74
CA GLU A 344 45.32 -20.98 23.04
C GLU A 344 46.62 -20.18 23.17
N ILE A 345 47.55 -20.72 23.94
CA ILE A 345 48.92 -20.27 24.10
C ILE A 345 49.82 -21.34 23.47
N LYS A 346 50.58 -20.94 22.45
CA LYS A 346 51.48 -21.87 21.76
C LYS A 346 52.83 -22.00 22.46
N SER A 347 53.57 -23.04 22.09
CA SER A 347 54.90 -23.39 22.64
C SER A 347 55.98 -22.31 22.46
N ASP A 348 55.74 -21.32 21.61
CA ASP A 348 56.56 -20.12 21.45
C ASP A 348 55.93 -18.87 22.07
N SER A 349 55.08 -19.09 23.07
CA SER A 349 54.52 -18.11 24.00
C SER A 349 53.48 -17.15 23.44
N ARG A 350 52.96 -17.41 22.23
CA ARG A 350 52.00 -16.52 21.59
C ARG A 350 50.60 -16.74 22.17
N LEU A 351 50.02 -15.70 22.79
CA LEU A 351 48.60 -15.65 23.14
C LEU A 351 47.76 -15.34 21.90
N PHE A 352 46.92 -16.27 21.46
CA PHE A 352 45.95 -16.00 20.40
C PHE A 352 44.62 -15.60 21.02
N LEU A 353 44.21 -14.35 20.87
CA LEU A 353 42.83 -13.91 21.13
C LEU A 353 41.99 -14.27 19.92
N LYS A 354 41.06 -15.20 20.11
CA LYS A 354 39.99 -15.52 19.17
C LYS A 354 38.71 -14.91 19.72
N ASP A 355 38.05 -14.09 18.90
CA ASP A 355 36.63 -13.82 19.05
C ASP A 355 35.82 -14.98 18.44
N GLU A 356 34.49 -14.87 18.44
CA GLU A 356 33.61 -15.85 17.79
C GLU A 356 33.90 -16.01 16.28
N ASN A 357 34.51 -14.99 15.65
CA ASN A 357 34.91 -14.98 14.24
C ASN A 357 36.36 -15.46 13.99
N SER A 358 37.05 -15.96 15.02
CA SER A 358 38.42 -16.49 14.93
C SER A 358 39.49 -15.48 14.47
N SER A 359 39.35 -14.20 14.81
CA SER A 359 40.41 -13.20 14.60
C SER A 359 41.67 -13.51 15.45
N ARG A 360 42.82 -12.89 15.19
CA ARG A 360 44.10 -13.13 15.91
C ARG A 360 44.79 -11.80 16.24
N PHE A 361 45.03 -11.52 17.51
CA PHE A 361 45.36 -10.15 17.94
C PHE A 361 46.78 -9.92 18.51
N ILE A 362 47.38 -10.83 19.31
CA ILE A 362 48.60 -10.48 20.09
C ILE A 362 49.70 -11.55 20.02
N LYS A 363 50.96 -11.12 20.22
CA LYS A 363 52.13 -11.99 20.42
C LYS A 363 52.89 -11.54 21.67
N TRP A 364 52.98 -12.40 22.68
CA TRP A 364 53.92 -12.28 23.79
C TRP A 364 55.05 -13.33 23.63
N ASN A 365 56.25 -13.05 24.15
CA ASN A 365 57.41 -13.95 24.07
C ASN A 365 57.87 -14.28 25.51
N LYS A 366 57.61 -15.49 26.01
CA LYS A 366 57.98 -15.95 27.36
C LYS A 366 57.99 -17.48 27.52
N SER A 367 59.10 -18.06 27.97
CA SER A 367 59.27 -19.51 28.05
C SER A 367 58.53 -20.23 29.18
N ASP A 368 58.06 -19.52 30.22
CA ASP A 368 57.34 -20.10 31.36
C ASP A 368 55.93 -19.50 31.46
N LEU A 369 54.92 -20.37 31.38
CA LEU A 369 53.50 -19.98 31.31
C LEU A 369 52.70 -20.45 32.54
N SER A 370 53.36 -20.93 33.60
CA SER A 370 52.68 -21.23 34.85
C SER A 370 52.22 -19.95 35.56
N ASP A 371 51.01 -19.98 36.12
CA ASP A 371 50.43 -18.90 36.93
C ASP A 371 50.25 -17.55 36.19
N ILE A 372 49.89 -17.61 34.91
CA ILE A 372 49.57 -16.41 34.12
C ILE A 372 48.11 -16.01 34.33
N ASN A 373 47.92 -14.71 34.53
CA ASN A 373 46.62 -14.07 34.44
C ASN A 373 46.55 -13.17 33.20
N ILE A 374 45.35 -13.10 32.63
CA ILE A 374 44.98 -12.15 31.59
C ILE A 374 44.03 -11.16 32.23
N TYR A 375 44.32 -9.89 32.05
CA TYR A 375 43.53 -8.79 32.59
C TYR A 375 42.92 -8.00 31.45
N ALA A 376 41.70 -7.52 31.64
CA ALA A 376 41.02 -6.56 30.78
C ALA A 376 40.62 -5.34 31.60
N THR A 377 40.97 -4.16 31.12
CA THR A 377 40.54 -2.88 31.71
C THR A 377 40.24 -1.91 30.57
N ASP A 378 39.60 -0.79 30.87
CA ASP A 378 39.41 0.26 29.90
C ASP A 378 40.77 0.76 29.39
N TYR A 379 40.86 1.14 28.12
CA TYR A 379 42.15 1.54 27.54
C TYR A 379 42.71 2.81 28.21
N ASP A 380 41.82 3.69 28.66
CA ASP A 380 42.18 4.96 29.30
C ASP A 380 42.46 4.83 30.81
N SER A 381 42.15 3.68 31.41
CA SER A 381 42.41 3.40 32.83
C SER A 381 43.91 3.39 33.16
N GLN A 382 44.29 4.04 34.26
CA GLN A 382 45.67 4.12 34.76
C GLN A 382 45.90 3.19 35.94
N VAL A 383 45.81 1.88 35.67
CA VAL A 383 45.89 0.86 36.72
C VAL A 383 47.24 0.84 37.44
N SER A 384 47.22 1.15 38.74
CA SER A 384 48.29 0.85 39.69
C SER A 384 48.18 -0.60 40.16
N TRP A 385 48.86 -1.50 39.46
CA TRP A 385 48.86 -2.94 39.75
C TRP A 385 49.31 -3.32 41.18
N LEU A 386 50.04 -2.43 41.87
CA LEU A 386 50.44 -2.62 43.26
C LEU A 386 49.36 -2.21 44.27
N SER A 387 48.28 -1.57 43.82
CA SER A 387 47.17 -1.06 44.63
C SER A 387 45.84 -1.72 44.32
N VAL A 388 45.83 -2.83 43.56
CA VAL A 388 44.60 -3.57 43.24
C VAL A 388 44.01 -4.31 44.43
N GLN A 389 42.69 -4.43 44.45
CA GLN A 389 41.88 -5.13 45.44
C GLN A 389 40.70 -5.86 44.79
N ALA A 390 40.17 -6.90 45.46
CA ALA A 390 38.94 -7.58 45.05
C ALA A 390 37.73 -6.63 45.09
N ILE A 391 36.84 -6.68 44.10
CA ILE A 391 35.55 -5.97 44.21
C ILE A 391 34.71 -6.57 45.35
N GLY A 392 33.89 -5.78 46.02
CA GLY A 392 33.18 -6.17 47.24
C GLY A 392 34.06 -6.06 48.50
N LYS A 393 35.27 -5.50 48.37
CA LYS A 393 36.20 -5.22 49.47
C LYS A 393 36.69 -3.77 49.39
N ASN A 394 36.70 -3.10 50.54
CA ASN A 394 37.27 -1.78 50.70
C ASN A 394 38.83 -1.82 50.71
N LYS A 395 39.48 -0.65 50.75
CA LYS A 395 40.96 -0.51 50.81
C LYS A 395 41.65 -1.34 51.89
N THR A 396 40.96 -1.59 53.01
CA THR A 396 41.48 -2.36 54.15
C THR A 396 41.18 -3.86 54.08
N GLY A 397 40.39 -4.30 53.09
CA GLY A 397 39.96 -5.69 52.92
C GLY A 397 38.67 -6.08 53.66
N SER A 398 37.94 -5.10 54.20
CA SER A 398 36.60 -5.32 54.79
C SER A 398 35.54 -5.36 53.69
N ASN A 399 34.45 -6.09 53.91
CA ASN A 399 33.39 -6.23 52.90
C ASN A 399 32.59 -4.94 52.71
N THR A 400 32.17 -4.70 51.47
CA THR A 400 31.27 -3.63 51.02
C THR A 400 30.01 -4.26 50.41
N SER A 401 28.97 -3.47 50.13
CA SER A 401 27.63 -4.02 49.80
C SER A 401 27.02 -3.57 48.48
N ASN A 402 27.54 -2.53 47.83
CA ASN A 402 26.90 -1.88 46.68
C ASN A 402 27.73 -1.90 45.40
N ASP A 403 28.97 -2.40 45.46
CA ASP A 403 29.95 -2.28 44.38
C ASP A 403 29.44 -2.84 43.04
N PHE A 404 28.69 -3.93 43.06
CA PHE A 404 28.17 -4.54 41.82
C PHE A 404 27.07 -3.69 41.17
N GLN A 405 26.17 -3.10 41.97
CA GLN A 405 25.17 -2.17 41.48
C GLN A 405 25.82 -0.87 41.00
N GLU A 406 26.90 -0.45 41.64
CA GLU A 406 27.71 0.71 41.23
C GLU A 406 28.46 0.44 39.93
N ILE A 407 29.00 -0.77 39.72
CA ILE A 407 29.56 -1.19 38.43
C ILE A 407 28.47 -1.18 37.36
N ASP A 408 27.29 -1.75 37.65
CA ASP A 408 26.16 -1.73 36.71
C ASP A 408 25.75 -0.30 36.35
N SER A 409 25.72 0.61 37.32
CA SER A 409 25.46 2.04 37.10
C SER A 409 26.55 2.68 36.23
N ALA A 410 27.83 2.45 36.58
CA ALA A 410 28.97 3.05 35.91
C ALA A 410 29.13 2.58 34.45
N LEU A 411 28.78 1.31 34.16
CA LEU A 411 28.78 0.73 32.81
C LEU A 411 27.44 0.92 32.07
N GLY A 412 26.41 1.45 32.72
CA GLY A 412 25.06 1.59 32.14
C GLY A 412 24.37 0.24 31.89
N MET A 413 24.68 -0.77 32.69
CA MET A 413 24.19 -2.15 32.57
C MET A 413 23.06 -2.50 33.56
N SER A 414 22.59 -1.56 34.39
CA SER A 414 21.59 -1.85 35.43
C SER A 414 20.26 -2.43 34.93
N SER A 415 19.89 -2.19 33.66
CA SER A 415 18.67 -2.72 33.04
C SER A 415 18.89 -4.03 32.27
N PHE A 416 20.12 -4.52 32.19
CA PHE A 416 20.47 -5.70 31.41
C PHE A 416 20.06 -6.96 32.17
N GLN A 417 19.57 -7.98 31.44
CA GLN A 417 19.28 -9.29 32.04
C GLN A 417 20.57 -9.97 32.52
N ASP A 418 21.66 -9.73 31.80
CA ASP A 418 23.02 -10.18 32.07
C ASP A 418 23.88 -9.07 32.70
N SER A 419 23.32 -8.23 33.58
CA SER A 419 24.09 -7.23 34.33
C SER A 419 25.22 -7.87 35.15
N VAL A 420 26.21 -7.06 35.57
CA VAL A 420 27.30 -7.52 36.43
C VAL A 420 26.75 -8.06 37.75
N SER A 421 25.79 -7.37 38.37
CA SER A 421 25.13 -7.87 39.57
C SER A 421 24.43 -9.21 39.35
N SER A 422 23.71 -9.39 38.24
CA SER A 422 22.96 -10.64 37.99
C SER A 422 23.86 -11.86 37.78
N LEU A 423 25.10 -11.65 37.35
CA LEU A 423 26.06 -12.71 37.06
C LEU A 423 26.97 -13.09 38.23
N TYR A 424 27.31 -12.14 39.10
CA TYR A 424 28.25 -12.33 40.20
C TYR A 424 27.57 -12.51 41.56
N LEU A 425 26.31 -12.06 41.70
CA LEU A 425 25.55 -12.20 42.92
C LEU A 425 24.49 -13.31 42.82
N ASN A 426 24.27 -14.00 43.94
CA ASN A 426 23.06 -14.78 44.19
C ASN A 426 22.25 -14.04 45.27
N GLY A 427 21.21 -13.33 44.83
CA GLY A 427 20.53 -12.34 45.68
C GLY A 427 21.45 -11.15 45.97
N SER A 428 21.79 -10.92 47.24
CA SER A 428 22.71 -9.87 47.68
C SER A 428 24.08 -10.40 48.10
N THR A 429 24.38 -11.67 47.82
CA THR A 429 25.64 -12.32 48.24
C THR A 429 26.46 -12.73 47.04
N ILE A 430 27.79 -12.58 47.13
CA ILE A 430 28.72 -13.04 46.10
C ILE A 430 28.58 -14.56 45.93
N ASN A 431 28.40 -15.01 44.69
CA ASN A 431 28.11 -16.39 44.35
C ASN A 431 29.33 -17.32 44.50
N GLU A 432 30.48 -16.93 43.94
CA GLU A 432 31.74 -17.68 43.97
C GLU A 432 32.92 -16.71 44.11
N THR A 433 33.98 -17.11 44.82
CA THR A 433 35.23 -16.34 44.91
C THR A 433 36.45 -17.20 44.58
N ARG A 434 37.54 -16.56 44.13
CA ARG A 434 38.85 -17.17 43.92
C ARG A 434 39.98 -16.26 44.40
N ASN A 435 41.16 -16.84 44.58
CA ASN A 435 42.38 -16.09 44.86
C ASN A 435 43.18 -15.93 43.58
N TYR A 436 43.74 -14.74 43.36
CA TYR A 436 44.59 -14.45 42.21
C TYR A 436 45.93 -13.90 42.69
N LEU A 437 47.02 -14.43 42.13
CA LEU A 437 48.35 -13.88 42.35
C LEU A 437 48.61 -12.80 41.30
N VAL A 438 48.57 -11.53 41.70
CA VAL A 438 48.73 -10.34 40.85
C VAL A 438 50.00 -9.61 41.26
N PHE A 439 51.02 -9.57 40.41
CA PHE A 439 52.32 -8.92 40.70
C PHE A 439 52.94 -9.39 42.04
N SER A 440 52.95 -10.71 42.26
CA SER A 440 53.41 -11.37 43.50
C SER A 440 52.58 -11.04 44.76
N ARG A 441 51.46 -10.33 44.66
CA ARG A 441 50.49 -10.13 45.74
C ARG A 441 49.34 -11.13 45.59
N ASN A 442 49.05 -11.87 46.65
CA ASN A 442 47.90 -12.76 46.67
C ASN A 442 46.64 -11.96 47.03
N ILE A 443 45.79 -11.70 46.04
CA ILE A 443 44.50 -11.04 46.24
C ILE A 443 43.47 -12.14 46.53
N THR A 444 42.87 -12.09 47.72
CA THR A 444 41.94 -13.11 48.21
C THR A 444 40.48 -12.69 48.03
N ASP A 445 39.58 -13.68 47.99
CA ASP A 445 38.13 -13.48 47.90
C ASP A 445 37.68 -12.68 46.66
N VAL A 446 38.38 -12.77 45.53
CA VAL A 446 37.99 -12.11 44.28
C VAL A 446 36.69 -12.72 43.77
N PRO A 447 35.59 -11.97 43.65
CA PRO A 447 34.34 -12.47 43.10
C PRO A 447 34.53 -12.94 41.67
N VAL A 448 33.98 -14.12 41.34
CA VAL A 448 34.09 -14.70 40.01
C VAL A 448 32.75 -15.19 39.47
N THR A 449 32.66 -15.23 38.15
CA THR A 449 31.59 -15.93 37.42
C THR A 449 32.19 -16.81 36.32
N THR A 450 31.39 -17.71 35.78
CA THR A 450 31.77 -18.51 34.60
C THR A 450 32.05 -17.57 33.42
N SER A 451 33.23 -17.71 32.80
CA SER A 451 33.66 -16.82 31.71
C SER A 451 32.68 -16.91 30.52
N ILE A 452 32.49 -18.11 29.97
CA ILE A 452 31.57 -18.33 28.84
C ILE A 452 30.56 -19.41 29.26
N ASN A 453 30.87 -20.69 29.02
CA ASN A 453 30.03 -21.84 29.38
C ASN A 453 30.82 -23.03 29.97
N SER A 454 32.11 -22.86 30.29
CA SER A 454 32.96 -23.89 30.89
C SER A 454 33.27 -23.59 32.36
N SER A 455 33.18 -24.59 33.23
CA SER A 455 33.58 -24.45 34.65
C SER A 455 35.10 -24.33 34.84
N ASN A 456 35.89 -24.63 33.80
CA ASN A 456 37.35 -24.56 33.84
C ASN A 456 37.87 -23.12 33.86
N PHE A 457 37.06 -22.17 33.38
CA PHE A 457 37.44 -20.77 33.24
C PHE A 457 36.48 -19.87 34.01
N LYS A 458 37.07 -18.98 34.79
CA LYS A 458 36.36 -18.00 35.59
C LYS A 458 36.90 -16.61 35.28
N THR A 459 36.00 -15.64 35.21
CA THR A 459 36.37 -14.23 35.16
C THR A 459 36.06 -13.63 36.52
N GLY A 460 37.06 -12.97 37.12
CA GLY A 460 36.93 -12.20 38.33
C GLY A 460 36.98 -10.70 38.10
N ILE A 461 36.61 -9.93 39.12
CA ILE A 461 36.62 -8.47 39.08
C ILE A 461 37.48 -7.93 40.23
N LEU A 462 38.41 -7.06 39.85
CA LEU A 462 39.26 -6.27 40.73
C LEU A 462 39.00 -4.79 40.46
N TRP A 463 39.40 -3.94 41.39
CA TRP A 463 39.46 -2.49 41.22
C TRP A 463 40.83 -1.97 41.65
N ASP A 464 41.30 -0.89 41.02
CA ASP A 464 42.47 -0.15 41.51
C ASP A 464 42.04 0.80 42.63
N THR A 465 42.74 0.75 43.76
CA THR A 465 42.44 1.61 44.91
C THR A 465 43.26 2.90 44.93
N SER A 466 44.13 3.13 43.94
CA SER A 466 45.16 4.17 44.00
C SER A 466 44.62 5.60 43.87
N ASP A 467 43.48 5.77 43.23
CA ASP A 467 42.80 7.03 42.94
C ASP A 467 41.57 7.31 43.83
N ASP A 468 41.07 6.30 44.55
CA ASP A 468 39.96 6.42 45.51
C ASP A 468 40.24 7.44 46.63
N THR A 469 39.19 8.14 47.06
CA THR A 469 39.24 9.05 48.22
C THR A 469 38.29 8.67 49.36
N ASN A 470 37.31 7.80 49.15
CA ASN A 470 36.29 7.45 50.14
C ASN A 470 36.54 6.11 50.89
N GLY A 471 37.45 5.25 50.40
CA GLY A 471 37.82 3.96 50.97
C GLY A 471 37.24 2.71 50.29
N GLU A 472 36.28 2.81 49.37
CA GLU A 472 35.63 1.71 48.65
C GLU A 472 35.32 2.07 47.18
N TYR A 473 35.23 1.06 46.31
CA TYR A 473 34.81 1.31 44.92
C TYR A 473 33.45 2.00 44.88
N ASP A 474 33.32 3.07 44.09
CA ASP A 474 32.03 3.72 43.91
C ASP A 474 31.85 4.34 42.51
N SER A 475 30.61 4.44 42.05
CA SER A 475 30.30 4.91 40.69
C SER A 475 30.53 6.41 40.44
N THR A 476 30.80 7.19 41.48
CA THR A 476 31.07 8.64 41.45
C THR A 476 32.54 8.91 41.13
N GLU A 477 33.45 8.22 41.82
CA GLU A 477 34.89 8.31 41.60
C GLU A 477 35.30 7.53 40.35
N LYS A 478 34.57 6.45 40.02
CA LYS A 478 34.81 5.58 38.85
C LYS A 478 36.24 5.03 38.85
N GLU A 479 36.64 4.40 39.94
CA GLU A 479 37.95 3.75 40.03
C GLU A 479 38.15 2.70 38.93
N ASP A 480 39.40 2.50 38.53
CA ASP A 480 39.71 1.62 37.40
C ASP A 480 39.29 0.16 37.65
N LEU A 481 38.34 -0.31 36.83
CA LEU A 481 37.86 -1.69 36.85
C LEU A 481 38.77 -2.63 36.06
N ILE A 482 39.04 -3.81 36.63
CA ILE A 482 39.93 -4.81 36.04
C ILE A 482 39.24 -6.17 36.08
N PHE A 483 38.95 -6.73 34.91
CA PHE A 483 38.48 -8.10 34.77
C PHE A 483 39.66 -9.04 34.62
N VAL A 484 39.68 -10.16 35.34
CA VAL A 484 40.82 -11.08 35.38
C VAL A 484 40.40 -12.52 35.11
N THR A 485 41.17 -13.25 34.33
CA THR A 485 41.08 -14.71 34.25
C THR A 485 42.46 -15.35 34.36
N SER A 486 42.53 -16.57 34.90
CA SER A 486 43.76 -17.35 34.92
C SER A 486 43.84 -18.28 33.72
N VAL A 487 45.05 -18.44 33.21
CA VAL A 487 45.38 -19.42 32.18
C VAL A 487 45.30 -20.83 32.77
N ASN A 488 44.60 -21.72 32.09
CA ASN A 488 44.49 -23.14 32.41
C ASN A 488 44.84 -23.97 31.17
N LEU A 489 46.10 -24.35 31.04
CA LEU A 489 46.66 -24.96 29.83
C LEU A 489 46.01 -26.30 29.49
N ASN A 490 45.69 -26.49 28.21
CA ASN A 490 45.06 -27.67 27.62
C ASN A 490 43.72 -28.05 28.28
N ALA A 491 43.00 -27.07 28.81
CA ALA A 491 41.68 -27.29 29.37
C ALA A 491 40.59 -27.31 28.29
N GLN A 492 39.42 -27.82 28.65
CA GLN A 492 38.26 -27.80 27.77
C GLN A 492 37.51 -26.47 27.96
N GLY A 493 37.44 -25.66 26.91
CA GLY A 493 36.60 -24.48 26.82
C GLY A 493 35.26 -24.77 26.16
N SER A 494 34.48 -23.70 26.00
CA SER A 494 33.13 -23.62 25.48
C SER A 494 33.08 -23.84 23.97
N TYR A 495 34.13 -23.43 23.24
CA TYR A 495 34.27 -23.59 21.80
C TYR A 495 35.34 -24.64 21.39
N GLY A 496 35.77 -25.49 22.32
CA GLY A 496 36.82 -26.50 22.11
C GLY A 496 37.99 -26.35 23.09
N PRO A 497 39.14 -27.00 22.83
CA PRO A 497 40.34 -26.83 23.64
C PRO A 497 40.75 -25.34 23.70
N ALA A 498 40.96 -24.84 24.91
CA ALA A 498 41.37 -23.47 25.16
C ALA A 498 42.31 -23.45 26.37
N ASP A 499 43.15 -22.42 26.42
CA ASP A 499 44.05 -22.14 27.54
C ASP A 499 43.53 -20.99 28.41
N TYR A 500 42.57 -20.21 27.91
CA TYR A 500 41.87 -19.17 28.66
C TYR A 500 40.51 -18.85 28.04
N GLU A 501 39.59 -18.38 28.87
CA GLU A 501 38.34 -17.71 28.47
C GLU A 501 38.11 -16.54 29.41
N ILE A 502 37.81 -15.38 28.86
CA ILE A 502 37.46 -14.18 29.62
C ILE A 502 36.18 -13.57 29.05
N ARG A 503 35.30 -13.12 29.95
CA ARG A 503 34.18 -12.25 29.59
C ARG A 503 34.49 -10.82 29.98
N ILE A 504 34.21 -9.89 29.08
CA ILE A 504 34.52 -8.49 29.27
C ILE A 504 33.24 -7.71 28.99
N PRO A 505 32.76 -6.83 29.88
CA PRO A 505 31.62 -5.99 29.56
C PRO A 505 31.95 -5.17 28.32
N ALA A 506 31.09 -5.17 27.32
CA ALA A 506 31.34 -4.43 26.08
C ALA A 506 31.40 -2.92 26.34
N LYS A 507 30.69 -2.44 27.36
CA LYS A 507 30.74 -1.04 27.85
C LYS A 507 32.02 -0.68 28.59
N LEU A 508 32.89 -1.65 28.93
CA LEU A 508 34.19 -1.36 29.54
C LEU A 508 35.05 -0.44 28.67
N ARG A 509 34.90 -0.53 27.33
CA ARG A 509 35.60 0.31 26.34
C ARG A 509 35.28 1.82 26.42
N GLU A 510 34.29 2.19 27.23
CA GLU A 510 33.75 3.55 27.40
C GLU A 510 33.71 3.92 28.89
N TYR A 511 34.43 3.19 29.75
CA TYR A 511 34.31 3.35 31.20
C TYR A 511 34.83 4.72 31.66
N ILE A 512 36.05 5.08 31.26
CA ILE A 512 36.64 6.41 31.43
C ILE A 512 36.50 7.18 30.11
N THR A 513 35.68 8.23 30.11
CA THR A 513 35.34 8.97 28.87
C THR A 513 36.28 10.15 28.59
N THR A 514 37.54 10.09 29.01
CA THR A 514 38.48 11.23 28.88
C THR A 514 39.15 11.30 27.51
N SER A 515 39.07 10.24 26.70
CA SER A 515 39.59 10.20 25.32
C SER A 515 38.48 9.90 24.29
N ASP A 516 38.78 10.18 23.02
CA ASP A 516 37.93 9.77 21.89
C ASP A 516 38.07 8.26 21.56
N GLN A 517 39.00 7.54 22.20
CA GLN A 517 39.32 6.15 21.88
C GLN A 517 38.50 5.18 22.71
N LYS A 518 37.46 4.60 22.09
CA LYS A 518 36.59 3.59 22.72
C LYS A 518 37.18 2.19 22.61
N ALA A 519 38.04 1.78 23.54
CA ALA A 519 38.69 0.48 23.51
C ALA A 519 38.88 -0.11 24.92
N ALA A 520 38.82 -1.44 25.04
CA ALA A 520 39.33 -2.14 26.21
C ALA A 520 40.73 -2.69 25.90
N ALA A 521 41.64 -2.61 26.86
CA ALA A 521 43.01 -3.08 26.75
C ALA A 521 43.20 -4.41 27.49
N LEU A 522 44.01 -5.30 26.90
CA LEU A 522 44.37 -6.57 27.50
C LEU A 522 45.81 -6.55 27.98
N TYR A 523 46.00 -6.97 29.24
CA TYR A 523 47.29 -7.04 29.91
C TYR A 523 47.59 -8.47 30.35
N THR A 524 48.87 -8.77 30.52
CA THR A 524 49.32 -9.99 31.18
C THR A 524 50.57 -9.71 32.00
N GLU A 525 50.73 -10.42 33.12
CA GLU A 525 51.93 -10.31 33.94
C GLU A 525 53.07 -11.15 33.33
N ILE A 526 54.13 -10.48 32.87
CA ILE A 526 55.36 -11.15 32.42
C ILE A 526 56.30 -11.28 33.63
N ARG A 527 56.18 -12.39 34.36
CA ARG A 527 57.15 -12.75 35.42
C ARG A 527 58.52 -13.18 34.90
#